data_AF-A0A4U0SM72-F1
#
_entry.id   AF-A0A4U0SM72-F1
#
_cell.length_a   1.000
_cell.length_b   1.000
_cell.length_c   1.000
_cell.angle_alpha   90.00
_cell.angle_beta   90.00
_cell.angle_gamma   90.00
#
_symmetry.space_group_name_H-M   'P 1'
#
loop_
_entity.id
_entity.type
_entity.pdbx_description
1 polymer ?
#
loop_
_entity_poly.entity_id
_entity_poly.type
_entity_poly.pdbx_seq_one_letter_code
_entity_poly.pdbx_strand_id
1 'polypeptide(L)' 'MGTCRAGSWHPPGATAMCLDGTYSYSAHFQGTCSRHHGVEYWYR' A
#
# COMPACT_ATOMS: atom_id res chain seq x y z
N MET A 1 0.67 -0.61 -17.61
CA MET A 1 0.70 0.02 -16.28
C MET A 1 0.20 -1.04 -15.31
N GLY A 2 1.09 -1.57 -14.47
CA GLY A 2 0.89 -2.84 -13.77
C GLY A 2 -0.19 -2.75 -12.69
N THR A 3 -1.33 -3.37 -12.93
CA THR A 3 -2.27 -3.76 -11.88
C THR A 3 -1.54 -4.71 -10.93
N CYS A 4 -1.60 -4.43 -9.64
CA CYS A 4 -0.99 -5.24 -8.59
C CYS A 4 -1.20 -6.75 -8.81
N ARG A 5 -0.11 -7.48 -8.68
CA ARG A 5 -0.11 -8.95 -8.77
C ARG A 5 -0.78 -9.45 -7.50
N ALA A 6 -1.90 -10.17 -7.63
CA ALA A 6 -2.64 -10.83 -6.56
C ALA A 6 -1.84 -12.00 -5.93
N GLY A 7 -0.65 -11.69 -5.43
CA GLY A 7 0.33 -12.66 -4.92
C GLY A 7 1.60 -12.02 -4.35
N SER A 8 1.59 -10.72 -4.06
CA SER A 8 2.62 -10.10 -3.23
C SER A 8 2.30 -10.46 -1.77
N TRP A 9 3.29 -10.97 -1.03
CA TRP A 9 3.16 -11.29 0.40
C TRP A 9 2.92 -10.00 1.18
N HIS A 10 1.67 -9.58 1.24
CA HIS A 10 1.21 -8.52 2.12
C HIS A 10 0.28 -9.16 3.15
N PRO A 11 0.27 -8.66 4.40
CA PRO A 11 -0.69 -9.12 5.39
C PRO A 11 -2.12 -8.95 4.85
N PRO A 12 -3.02 -9.92 5.12
CA PRO A 12 -4.39 -9.86 4.63
C PRO A 12 -5.06 -8.57 5.11
N GLY A 13 -5.59 -7.79 4.17
CA GLY A 13 -6.20 -6.47 4.42
C GLY A 13 -5.27 -5.27 4.22
N ALA A 14 -3.99 -5.48 3.90
CA ALA A 14 -3.13 -4.39 3.47
C ALA A 14 -3.55 -3.89 2.08
N THR A 15 -3.82 -2.59 1.98
CA THR A 15 -4.25 -1.91 0.76
C THR A 15 -3.12 -1.11 0.12
N ALA A 16 -2.05 -0.80 0.86
CA ALA A 16 -0.91 -0.07 0.31
C ALA A 16 0.41 -0.47 0.98
N MET A 17 1.51 -0.28 0.27
CA MET A 17 2.88 -0.29 0.80
C MET A 17 3.41 1.14 0.75
N CYS A 18 3.94 1.63 1.86
CA CYS A 18 4.61 2.91 1.95
C CYS A 18 6.07 2.81 1.50
N LEU A 19 6.65 3.95 1.11
CA LEU A 19 8.04 4.07 0.63
C LEU A 19 9.11 3.71 1.68
N ASP A 20 8.74 3.66 2.95
CA ASP A 20 9.60 3.20 4.04
C ASP A 20 9.53 1.68 4.29
N GLY A 21 8.71 0.96 3.51
CA GLY A 21 8.48 -0.49 3.64
C GLY A 21 7.38 -0.87 4.63
N THR A 22 6.65 0.10 5.19
CA THR A 22 5.49 -0.18 6.05
C THR A 22 4.23 -0.48 5.22
N TYR A 23 3.33 -1.29 5.77
CA TYR A 23 2.05 -1.61 5.13
C TYR A 23 0.94 -0.73 5.69
N SER A 24 0.13 -0.17 4.80
CA SER A 24 -1.09 0.55 5.17
C SER A 24 -2.32 -0.27 4.85
N TYR A 25 -3.27 -0.27 5.80
CA TYR A 25 -4.54 -0.99 5.75
C TYR A 25 -5.71 -0.04 5.47
N SER A 26 -5.42 1.21 5.12
CA SER A 26 -6.44 2.21 4.83
C SER A 26 -7.16 1.88 3.54
N ALA A 27 -8.48 1.69 3.60
CA ALA A 27 -9.33 1.58 2.41
C ALA A 27 -9.46 2.92 1.66
N HIS A 28 -9.07 4.02 2.30
CA HIS A 28 -9.11 5.37 1.73
C HIS A 28 -7.74 5.77 1.17
N PHE A 29 -7.73 6.38 -0.01
CA PHE A 29 -6.50 6.86 -0.67
C PHE A 29 -5.93 8.16 -0.08
N GLN A 30 -6.77 8.91 0.65
CA GLN A 30 -6.40 10.21 1.20
C GLN A 30 -5.75 10.07 2.56
N GLY A 31 -4.49 10.52 2.70
CA GLY A 31 -3.73 10.46 3.95
C GLY A 31 -2.86 9.21 4.11
N THR A 32 -2.91 8.28 3.16
CA THR A 32 -2.16 7.01 3.24
C THR A 32 -0.69 7.27 2.99
N CYS A 33 0.16 6.76 3.90
CA CYS A 33 1.61 6.96 3.88
C CYS A 33 2.06 8.43 3.87
N SER A 34 1.21 9.40 4.26
CA SER A 34 1.59 10.82 4.26
C SER A 34 2.77 11.14 5.19
N ARG A 35 2.96 10.31 6.22
CA ARG A 35 4.08 10.41 7.16
C ARG A 35 5.25 9.47 6.82
N HIS A 36 5.05 8.61 5.83
CA HIS A 36 5.93 7.52 5.41
C HIS A 36 6.44 7.74 3.97
N HIS A 37 6.68 9.01 3.61
CA HIS A 37 7.22 9.44 2.31
C HIS A 37 6.29 9.24 1.11
N GLY A 38 5.05 8.81 1.35
CA GLY A 38 4.06 8.49 0.32
C GLY A 38 3.94 7.00 0.07
N VAL A 39 3.06 6.67 -0.86
CA VAL A 39 2.75 5.28 -1.19
C VAL A 39 3.70 4.79 -2.27
N GLU A 40 4.36 3.66 -2.01
CA GLU A 40 5.18 2.95 -2.97
C GLU A 40 4.32 2.12 -3.93
N TYR A 41 3.38 1.36 -3.38
CA TYR A 41 2.49 0.49 -4.15
C TYR A 41 1.09 0.41 -3.55
N TRP A 42 0.08 0.29 -4.41
CA TRP A 42 -1.29 -0.03 -3.99
C TRP A 42 -1.61 -1.49 -4.28
N TYR A 43 -2.07 -2.20 -3.26
CA TYR A 43 -2.67 -3.53 -3.38
C TYR A 43 -4.17 -3.32 -3.57
N ARG A 44 -4.74 -3.92 -4.61
CA ARG A 44 -6.13 -3.71 -5.03
C ARG A 44 -6.92 -5.00 -4.88
#